data_AF-A0A496QW57-F1
#
_entry.id   AF-A0A496QW57-F1
#
_cell.length_a   1.000
_cell.length_b   1.000
_cell.length_c   1.000
_cell.angle_alpha   90.00
_cell.angle_beta   90.00
_cell.angle_gamma   90.00
#
_symmetry.space_group_name_H-M   'P 1'
#
loop_
_entity.id
_entity.type
_entity.pdbx_description
1 polymer ?
#
loop_
_entity_poly.entity_id
_entity_poly.type
_entity_poly.pdbx_seq_one_letter_code
_entity_poly.pdbx_strand_id
1 'polypeptide(L)'
;MKRFLAVAGVFAFFSLQLVFSDTVVVYMENENTDNLWDNEKITLVRALENGITDSFFEAGHILINTNIDGRGSPFPGIERAFLLAKANGASYLLKVGLFFGSTNGDISAEVLYAEYELFEVVTEKMVGKGEIYAESLEGVKKSDSEEVSFSLGKALGRNAMKQW
;
A
#
# COMPACT_ATOMS: atom_id res chain seq x y z
N MET A 1 -13.78 -19.13 58.16
CA MET A 1 -14.47 -18.68 56.93
C MET A 1 -13.99 -17.27 56.60
N LYS A 2 -13.22 -17.08 55.51
CA LYS A 2 -12.79 -15.82 54.86
C LYS A 2 -11.41 -16.10 54.25
N ARG A 3 -11.37 -16.50 52.97
CA ARG A 3 -10.18 -16.54 52.06
C ARG A 3 -10.53 -17.29 50.77
N PHE A 4 -11.53 -16.82 50.02
CA PHE A 4 -11.85 -17.38 48.68
C PHE A 4 -12.46 -16.32 47.74
N LEU A 5 -12.06 -15.05 47.88
CA LEU A 5 -12.54 -13.96 47.03
C LEU A 5 -11.37 -13.01 46.72
N ALA A 6 -10.38 -13.48 45.96
CA ALA A 6 -9.31 -12.61 45.48
C ALA A 6 -8.59 -13.12 44.22
N VAL A 7 -9.19 -14.03 43.44
CA VAL A 7 -8.54 -14.57 42.24
C VAL A 7 -9.32 -14.27 40.95
N ALA A 8 -10.57 -13.80 41.03
CA ALA A 8 -11.39 -13.50 39.86
C ALA A 8 -11.23 -12.05 39.31
N GLY A 9 -10.45 -11.19 39.98
CA GLY A 9 -10.40 -9.75 39.67
C GLY A 9 -9.36 -9.29 38.64
N VAL A 10 -8.44 -10.16 38.21
CA VAL A 10 -7.30 -9.76 37.35
C VAL A 10 -7.49 -10.19 35.88
N PHE A 11 -8.48 -11.03 35.58
CA PHE A 11 -8.70 -11.56 34.21
C PHE A 11 -9.67 -10.73 33.35
N ALA A 12 -10.28 -9.66 33.87
CA ALA A 12 -11.40 -8.98 33.21
C ALA A 12 -11.04 -7.68 32.46
N PHE A 13 -9.75 -7.40 32.25
CA PHE A 13 -9.29 -6.19 31.54
C PHE A 13 -8.35 -6.46 30.36
N PHE A 14 -8.38 -7.69 29.82
CA PHE A 14 -8.16 -7.84 28.38
C PHE A 14 -9.45 -7.41 27.70
N SER A 15 -9.67 -6.10 27.67
CA SER A 15 -10.60 -5.48 26.72
C SER A 15 -10.24 -6.05 25.36
N LEU A 16 -11.12 -6.90 24.82
CA LEU A 16 -11.20 -7.20 23.41
C LEU A 16 -11.30 -5.84 22.70
N GLN A 17 -10.16 -5.25 22.38
CA GLN A 17 -10.09 -4.33 21.26
C GLN A 17 -10.35 -5.24 20.08
N LEU A 18 -11.61 -5.26 19.63
CA LEU A 18 -11.95 -5.73 18.29
C LEU A 18 -11.12 -4.85 17.35
N VAL A 19 -9.93 -5.33 17.00
CA VAL A 19 -9.12 -4.73 15.95
C VAL A 19 -9.94 -4.98 14.70
N PHE A 20 -10.67 -3.96 14.26
CA PHE A 20 -11.37 -3.98 13.00
C PHE A 20 -10.28 -3.97 11.93
N SER A 21 -9.92 -5.17 11.46
CA SER A 21 -9.05 -5.34 10.30
C SER A 21 -9.87 -5.01 9.07
N ASP A 22 -9.69 -3.82 8.53
CA ASP A 22 -10.14 -3.53 7.17
C ASP A 22 -9.37 -4.35 6.15
N THR A 23 -10.08 -4.75 5.09
CA THR A 23 -9.49 -5.36 3.90
C THR A 23 -9.23 -4.26 2.87
N VAL A 24 -7.99 -4.18 2.37
CA VAL A 24 -7.58 -3.18 1.39
C VAL A 24 -7.08 -3.87 0.14
N VAL A 25 -7.57 -3.43 -1.01
CA VAL A 25 -6.99 -3.79 -2.31
C VAL A 25 -5.94 -2.76 -2.71
N VAL A 26 -4.77 -3.22 -3.14
CA VAL A 26 -3.77 -2.34 -3.76
C VAL A 26 -3.81 -2.50 -5.28
N TYR A 27 -3.85 -1.36 -5.96
CA TYR A 27 -3.80 -1.23 -7.39
C TYR A 27 -2.62 -0.34 -7.78
N MET A 28 -1.66 -0.91 -8.52
CA MET A 28 -0.49 -0.20 -9.02
C MET A 28 -0.76 0.27 -10.45
N GLU A 29 -0.58 1.56 -10.72
CA GLU A 29 -0.67 2.13 -12.07
C GLU A 29 0.69 2.69 -12.53
N ASN A 30 0.97 2.49 -13.82
CA ASN A 30 2.07 3.17 -14.49
C ASN A 30 1.54 4.43 -15.17
N GLU A 31 1.79 5.59 -14.58
CA GLU A 31 1.36 6.85 -15.19
C GLU A 31 2.22 7.23 -16.43
N ASN A 32 3.40 6.63 -16.61
CA ASN A 32 4.21 6.80 -17.82
C ASN A 32 3.74 5.84 -18.92
N THR A 33 2.69 6.26 -19.64
CA THR A 33 2.02 5.54 -20.74
C THR A 33 2.94 5.08 -21.88
N ASP A 34 4.12 5.68 -22.04
CA ASP A 34 5.01 5.41 -23.18
C ASP A 34 6.04 4.31 -22.92
N ASN A 35 6.23 3.88 -21.66
CA ASN A 35 7.21 2.87 -21.29
C ASN A 35 6.55 1.68 -20.63
N LEU A 36 6.47 0.56 -21.36
CA LEU A 36 6.22 -0.75 -20.74
C LEU A 36 7.17 -0.95 -19.56
N TRP A 37 6.69 -1.57 -18.48
CA TRP A 37 7.58 -1.96 -17.40
C TRP A 37 8.62 -2.95 -17.92
N ASP A 38 9.87 -2.52 -17.92
CA ASP A 38 11.01 -3.41 -18.02
C ASP A 38 11.17 -4.19 -16.71
N ASN A 39 12.03 -5.22 -16.72
CA ASN A 39 12.25 -6.08 -15.56
C ASN A 39 12.74 -5.32 -14.32
N GLU A 40 13.46 -4.20 -14.52
CA GLU A 40 13.97 -3.37 -13.44
C GLU A 40 12.81 -2.62 -12.75
N LYS A 41 11.95 -1.95 -13.52
CA LYS A 41 10.74 -1.30 -12.99
C LYS A 41 9.79 -2.29 -12.31
N ILE A 42 9.63 -3.50 -12.85
CA ILE A 42 8.83 -4.55 -12.18
C ILE A 42 9.42 -4.88 -10.80
N THR A 43 10.75 -4.96 -10.70
CA THR A 43 11.42 -5.23 -9.43
C THR A 43 11.17 -4.11 -8.42
N LEU A 44 11.28 -2.85 -8.87
CA LEU A 44 11.02 -1.68 -8.02
C LEU A 44 9.56 -1.58 -7.59
N VAL A 45 8.60 -1.86 -8.48
CA VAL A 45 7.18 -1.90 -8.12
C VAL A 45 6.90 -2.99 -7.07
N ARG A 46 7.49 -4.19 -7.22
CA ARG A 46 7.34 -5.26 -6.22
C ARG A 46 7.93 -4.86 -4.88
N ALA A 47 9.08 -4.19 -4.85
CA ALA A 47 9.66 -3.68 -3.62
C ALA A 47 8.73 -2.66 -2.93
N LEU A 48 8.11 -1.77 -3.71
CA LEU A 48 7.12 -0.83 -3.20
C LEU A 48 5.87 -1.53 -2.64
N GLU A 49 5.31 -2.47 -3.38
CA GLU A 49 4.18 -3.29 -2.97
C GLU A 49 4.46 -4.05 -1.67
N ASN A 50 5.67 -4.60 -1.53
CA ASN A 50 6.14 -5.24 -0.30
C ASN A 50 6.19 -4.25 0.87
N GLY A 51 6.67 -3.03 0.66
CA GLY A 51 6.69 -1.98 1.69
C GLY A 51 5.29 -1.57 2.15
N ILE A 52 4.35 -1.44 1.22
CA ILE A 52 2.93 -1.20 1.54
C ILE A 52 2.40 -2.37 2.38
N THR A 53 2.60 -3.60 1.90
CA THR A 53 2.16 -4.83 2.57
C THR A 53 2.67 -4.92 3.99
N ASP A 54 3.96 -4.65 4.20
CA ASP A 54 4.58 -4.65 5.51
C ASP A 54 3.90 -3.65 6.46
N SER A 55 3.58 -2.44 5.99
CA SER A 55 2.94 -1.43 6.84
C SER A 55 1.49 -1.77 7.21
N PHE A 56 0.70 -2.29 6.28
CA PHE A 56 -0.66 -2.71 6.59
C PHE A 56 -0.68 -3.95 7.50
N PHE A 57 0.25 -4.88 7.29
CA PHE A 57 0.38 -6.06 8.14
C PHE A 57 0.84 -5.69 9.56
N GLU A 58 1.80 -4.75 9.71
CA GLU A 58 2.21 -4.17 11.00
C GLU A 58 1.00 -3.56 11.76
N ALA A 59 0.04 -2.98 11.03
CA ALA A 59 -1.17 -2.38 11.58
C ALA A 59 -2.35 -3.36 11.74
N GLY A 60 -2.20 -4.62 11.32
CA GLY A 60 -3.20 -5.68 11.50
C GLY A 60 -4.29 -5.71 10.42
N HIS A 61 -4.03 -5.17 9.23
CA HIS A 61 -4.96 -5.17 8.09
C HIS A 61 -4.66 -6.29 7.09
N ILE A 62 -5.69 -6.68 6.33
CA ILE A 62 -5.57 -7.67 5.25
C ILE A 62 -5.35 -6.92 3.94
N LEU A 63 -4.28 -7.26 3.24
CA LEU A 63 -3.97 -6.69 1.93
C LEU A 63 -4.20 -7.70 0.81
N ILE A 64 -4.82 -7.25 -0.27
CA ILE A 64 -5.01 -8.02 -1.49
C ILE A 64 -4.36 -7.26 -2.63
N ASN A 65 -3.25 -7.81 -3.11
CA ASN A 65 -2.52 -7.20 -4.21
C ASN A 65 -3.10 -7.68 -5.54
N THR A 66 -3.61 -6.74 -6.33
CA THR A 66 -4.10 -7.07 -7.67
C THR A 66 -2.94 -6.93 -8.63
N ASN A 67 -2.58 -8.04 -9.28
CA ASN A 67 -1.45 -8.08 -10.20
C ASN A 67 -1.52 -6.92 -11.20
N ILE A 68 -0.43 -6.17 -11.18
CA ILE A 68 0.10 -5.12 -12.06
C ILE A 68 -0.33 -5.14 -13.54
N ASP A 69 -0.67 -6.28 -14.13
CA ASP A 69 -0.90 -6.36 -15.56
C ASP A 69 -2.40 -6.28 -15.92
N GLY A 70 -2.77 -5.12 -16.47
CA GLY A 70 -4.01 -4.87 -17.20
C GLY A 70 -4.16 -5.67 -18.50
N ARG A 71 -3.12 -6.41 -18.92
CA ARG A 71 -3.10 -7.08 -20.23
C ARG A 71 -4.15 -8.19 -20.32
N GLY A 72 -5.15 -7.97 -21.16
CA GLY A 72 -6.18 -8.96 -21.51
C GLY A 72 -7.48 -8.92 -20.71
N SER A 73 -7.66 -7.93 -19.82
CA SER A 73 -8.95 -7.74 -19.14
C SER A 73 -9.91 -6.88 -19.98
N PRO A 74 -11.21 -7.21 -20.05
CA PRO A 74 -12.21 -6.35 -20.70
C PRO A 74 -12.49 -5.04 -19.94
N PHE A 75 -11.96 -4.92 -18.72
CA PHE A 75 -12.02 -3.71 -17.90
C PHE A 75 -10.58 -3.16 -17.76
N PRO A 76 -10.18 -2.16 -18.56
CA PRO A 76 -8.94 -1.45 -18.33
C PRO A 76 -9.06 -0.55 -17.08
N GLY A 77 -7.92 -0.16 -16.50
CA GLY A 77 -7.86 0.93 -15.51
C GLY A 77 -8.47 0.64 -14.14
N ILE A 78 -8.86 1.73 -13.47
CA ILE A 78 -9.32 1.76 -12.08
C ILE A 78 -10.66 1.04 -11.88
N GLU A 79 -11.51 0.94 -12.90
CA GLU A 79 -12.79 0.24 -12.85
C GLU A 79 -12.61 -1.25 -12.54
N ARG A 80 -11.56 -1.87 -13.10
CA ARG A 80 -11.19 -3.26 -12.77
C ARG A 80 -10.76 -3.38 -11.31
N ALA A 81 -10.02 -2.40 -10.80
CA ALA A 81 -9.56 -2.39 -9.42
C ALA A 81 -10.74 -2.31 -8.45
N PHE A 82 -11.74 -1.46 -8.73
CA PHE A 82 -12.98 -1.42 -7.95
C PHE A 82 -13.77 -2.73 -8.04
N LEU A 83 -13.87 -3.34 -9.22
CA LEU A 83 -14.55 -4.64 -9.37
C LEU A 83 -13.87 -5.72 -8.51
N LEU A 84 -12.54 -5.78 -8.53
CA LEU A 84 -11.76 -6.72 -7.72
C LEU A 84 -11.89 -6.40 -6.22
N ALA A 85 -11.89 -5.13 -5.84
CA ALA A 85 -12.09 -4.70 -4.46
C ALA A 85 -13.46 -5.14 -3.93
N LYS A 86 -14.53 -4.91 -4.69
CA LYS A 86 -15.88 -5.37 -4.35
C LYS A 86 -15.96 -6.89 -4.28
N ALA A 87 -15.37 -7.60 -5.25
CA ALA A 87 -15.39 -9.07 -5.30
C ALA A 87 -14.66 -9.72 -4.12
N ASN A 88 -13.65 -9.05 -3.56
CA ASN A 88 -12.91 -9.52 -2.39
C ASN A 88 -13.43 -8.97 -1.05
N GLY A 89 -14.53 -8.20 -1.06
CA GLY A 89 -15.09 -7.61 0.17
C GLY A 89 -14.17 -6.58 0.82
N ALA A 90 -13.38 -5.86 0.04
CA ALA A 90 -12.51 -4.80 0.54
C ALA A 90 -13.31 -3.56 0.96
N SER A 91 -12.95 -2.99 2.11
CA SER A 91 -13.47 -1.69 2.56
C SER A 91 -12.87 -0.56 1.73
N TYR A 92 -11.57 -0.68 1.38
CA TYR A 92 -10.80 0.36 0.71
C TYR A 92 -10.05 -0.16 -0.52
N LEU A 93 -9.86 0.74 -1.48
CA LEU A 93 -8.98 0.58 -2.63
C LEU A 93 -7.87 1.64 -2.53
N LEU A 94 -6.62 1.18 -2.49
CA LEU A 94 -5.43 2.02 -2.53
C LEU A 94 -4.85 1.97 -3.95
N LYS A 95 -5.07 3.04 -4.71
CA LYS A 95 -4.39 3.27 -5.98
C LYS A 95 -3.01 3.87 -5.70
N VAL A 96 -1.98 3.40 -6.37
CA VAL A 96 -0.61 3.89 -6.22
C VAL A 96 0.03 4.12 -7.58
N GLY A 97 0.60 5.32 -7.74
CA GLY A 97 1.42 5.70 -8.89
C GLY A 97 2.90 5.73 -8.52
N LEU A 98 3.77 5.24 -9.41
CA LEU A 98 5.22 5.26 -9.23
C LEU A 98 5.89 6.03 -10.37
N PHE A 99 6.71 7.02 -10.00
CA PHE A 99 7.34 7.92 -10.96
C PHE A 99 8.85 7.71 -10.98
N PHE A 100 9.35 7.39 -12.17
CA PHE A 100 10.76 7.15 -12.41
C PHE A 100 11.42 8.36 -13.08
N GLY A 101 12.64 8.65 -12.67
CA GLY A 101 13.53 9.61 -13.30
C GLY A 101 14.27 8.96 -14.46
N SER A 102 14.58 9.75 -15.47
CA SER A 102 15.53 9.38 -16.51
C SER A 102 16.82 10.17 -16.27
N THR A 103 17.85 9.50 -15.77
CA THR A 103 19.16 10.12 -15.62
C THR A 103 19.84 10.07 -16.97
N ASN A 104 20.08 11.24 -17.58
CA ASN A 104 20.64 11.41 -18.92
C ASN A 104 21.75 10.39 -19.27
N GLY A 105 21.38 9.31 -19.96
CA GLY A 105 22.31 8.32 -20.49
C GLY A 105 22.58 7.08 -19.61
N ASP A 106 22.02 6.99 -18.40
CA ASP A 106 22.12 5.80 -17.57
C ASP A 106 20.86 4.92 -17.71
N ILE A 107 21.06 3.61 -17.78
CA ILE A 107 20.00 2.62 -18.06
C ILE A 107 19.16 2.34 -16.80
N SER A 108 19.63 2.72 -15.62
CA SER A 108 18.98 2.39 -14.35
C SER A 108 17.76 3.27 -14.07
N ALA A 109 16.66 2.63 -13.68
CA ALA A 109 15.45 3.33 -13.25
C ALA A 109 15.62 3.87 -11.83
N GLU A 110 15.67 5.19 -11.68
CA GLU A 110 15.67 5.85 -10.36
C GLU A 110 14.23 6.20 -9.98
N VAL A 111 13.79 5.83 -8.77
CA VAL A 111 12.46 6.21 -8.27
C VAL A 111 12.52 7.63 -7.72
N LEU A 112 11.73 8.56 -8.28
CA LEU A 112 11.70 9.95 -7.84
C LEU A 112 10.70 10.15 -6.70
N TYR A 113 9.48 9.68 -6.90
CA TYR A 113 8.41 9.77 -5.93
C TYR A 113 7.34 8.73 -6.21
N ALA A 114 6.49 8.51 -5.22
CA ALA A 114 5.31 7.68 -5.32
C ALA A 114 4.11 8.44 -4.77
N GLU A 115 2.95 8.26 -5.38
CA GLU A 115 1.70 8.88 -4.96
C GLU A 115 0.64 7.84 -4.67
N TYR A 116 -0.36 8.23 -3.90
CA TYR A 116 -1.50 7.38 -3.62
C TYR A 116 -2.82 8.13 -3.66
N GLU A 117 -3.87 7.39 -4.00
CA GLU A 117 -5.27 7.77 -3.83
C GLU A 117 -5.98 6.63 -3.10
N LEU A 118 -6.67 6.95 -2.01
CA LEU A 118 -7.44 6.01 -1.21
C LEU A 118 -8.92 6.23 -1.46
N PHE A 119 -9.64 5.16 -1.81
CA PHE A 119 -11.07 5.18 -2.10
C PHE A 119 -11.83 4.27 -1.15
N GLU A 120 -12.99 4.72 -0.68
CA GLU A 120 -13.99 3.85 -0.07
C GLU A 120 -14.67 3.03 -1.17
N VAL A 121 -14.63 1.71 -1.08
CA VAL A 121 -15.05 0.81 -2.19
C VAL A 121 -16.57 0.84 -2.41
N VAL A 122 -17.35 1.00 -1.34
CA VAL A 122 -18.82 1.00 -1.41
C VAL A 122 -19.36 2.23 -2.12
N THR A 123 -18.80 3.40 -1.80
CA THR A 123 -19.25 4.69 -2.34
C THR A 123 -18.45 5.18 -3.54
N GLU A 124 -17.31 4.52 -3.83
CA GLU A 124 -16.30 4.92 -4.82
C GLU A 124 -15.76 6.34 -4.56
N LYS A 125 -15.91 6.85 -3.33
CA LYS A 125 -15.46 8.18 -2.96
C LYS A 125 -13.99 8.14 -2.56
N MET A 126 -13.21 9.07 -3.12
CA MET A 126 -11.85 9.32 -2.64
C MET A 126 -11.90 9.89 -1.21
N VAL A 127 -11.24 9.21 -0.29
CA VAL A 127 -11.14 9.60 1.13
C VAL A 127 -9.78 10.21 1.48
N GLY A 128 -8.75 9.94 0.69
CA GLY A 128 -7.42 10.51 0.91
C GLY A 128 -6.54 10.45 -0.32
N LYS A 129 -5.52 11.31 -0.35
CA LYS A 129 -4.46 11.28 -1.36
C LYS A 129 -3.17 11.86 -0.79
N GLY A 130 -2.05 11.53 -1.41
CA GLY A 130 -0.77 12.15 -1.07
C GLY A 130 0.37 11.65 -1.93
N GLU A 131 1.53 12.28 -1.77
CA GLU A 131 2.76 11.98 -2.50
C GLU A 131 3.94 11.95 -1.53
N ILE A 132 4.93 11.11 -1.83
CA ILE A 132 6.15 10.98 -1.05
C ILE A 132 7.34 10.91 -2.00
N TYR A 133 8.24 11.87 -1.84
CA TYR A 133 9.46 11.96 -2.65
C TYR A 133 10.57 11.11 -2.04
N ALA A 134 11.32 10.40 -2.88
CA ALA A 134 12.46 9.57 -2.48
C ALA A 134 13.52 10.40 -1.74
N GLU A 135 13.68 11.67 -2.11
CA GLU A 135 14.63 12.57 -1.45
C GLU A 135 14.31 12.86 0.02
N SER A 136 13.03 12.72 0.41
CA SER A 136 12.52 12.99 1.76
C SER A 136 12.68 11.81 2.73
N LEU A 137 13.10 10.64 2.23
CA LEU A 137 13.31 9.45 3.05
C LEU A 137 14.61 9.57 3.86
N GLU A 138 14.46 9.73 5.18
CA GLU A 138 15.58 9.75 6.12
C GLU A 138 16.10 8.33 6.42
N GLY A 139 17.42 8.18 6.53
CA GLY A 139 18.05 6.91 6.92
C GLY A 139 18.10 5.83 5.84
N VAL A 140 17.58 6.10 4.64
CA VAL A 140 17.59 5.18 3.50
C VAL A 140 18.82 5.41 2.64
N LYS A 141 19.49 4.34 2.24
CA LYS A 141 20.62 4.42 1.32
C LYS A 141 20.13 4.75 -0.09
N LYS A 142 20.18 6.03 -0.49
CA LYS A 142 19.69 6.52 -1.79
C LYS A 142 20.31 5.84 -3.02
N SER A 143 21.46 5.18 -2.88
CA SER A 143 22.08 4.41 -3.97
C SER A 143 21.44 3.02 -4.19
N ASP A 144 20.53 2.59 -3.33
CA ASP A 144 19.82 1.32 -3.43
C ASP A 144 18.35 1.59 -3.80
N SER A 145 18.04 1.54 -5.10
CA SER A 145 16.70 1.85 -5.61
C SER A 145 15.63 0.91 -5.05
N GLU A 146 15.97 -0.35 -4.74
CA GLU A 146 15.03 -1.31 -4.17
C GLU A 146 14.68 -0.94 -2.72
N GLU A 147 15.69 -0.60 -1.91
CA GLU A 147 15.50 -0.12 -0.53
C GLU A 147 14.69 1.20 -0.49
N VAL A 148 14.97 2.11 -1.42
CA VAL A 148 14.20 3.35 -1.62
C VAL A 148 12.75 3.04 -1.94
N SER A 149 12.49 2.16 -2.91
CA SER A 149 11.14 1.80 -3.34
C SER A 149 10.35 1.12 -2.22
N PHE A 150 10.97 0.20 -1.48
CA PHE A 150 10.39 -0.42 -0.29
C PHE A 150 10.04 0.62 0.80
N SER A 151 10.96 1.55 1.07
CA SER A 151 10.76 2.59 2.07
C SER A 151 9.66 3.58 1.69
N LEU A 152 9.54 3.93 0.39
CA LEU A 152 8.41 4.67 -0.15
C LEU A 152 7.11 3.91 0.09
N GLY A 153 7.08 2.61 -0.21
CA GLY A 153 5.94 1.75 0.06
C GLY A 153 5.49 1.77 1.52
N LYS A 154 6.45 1.66 2.47
CA LYS A 154 6.11 1.75 3.90
C LYS A 154 5.53 3.11 4.28
N ALA A 155 6.14 4.18 3.79
CA ALA A 155 5.70 5.54 4.08
C ALA A 155 4.29 5.81 3.49
N LEU A 156 4.03 5.33 2.28
CA LEU A 156 2.73 5.41 1.62
C LEU A 156 1.66 4.68 2.42
N GLY A 157 1.91 3.41 2.78
CA GLY A 157 0.98 2.62 3.57
C GLY A 157 0.62 3.33 4.88
N ARG A 158 1.62 3.81 5.61
CA ARG A 158 1.41 4.56 6.86
C ARG A 158 0.62 5.85 6.68
N ASN A 159 0.79 6.56 5.56
CA ASN A 159 0.07 7.79 5.30
C ASN A 159 -1.37 7.53 4.83
N ALA A 160 -1.59 6.50 4.02
CA ALA A 160 -2.93 6.05 3.65
C ALA A 160 -3.77 5.68 4.88
N MET A 161 -3.17 4.94 5.83
CA MET A 161 -3.82 4.57 7.09
C MET A 161 -4.05 5.74 8.07
N LYS A 162 -3.67 6.97 7.75
CA LYS A 162 -4.06 8.16 8.55
C LYS A 162 -5.33 8.81 8.03
N GLN A 163 -5.80 8.42 6.84
CA GLN A 163 -6.92 9.06 6.13
C GLN A 163 -8.25 8.33 6.34
N TRP A 164 -8.24 7.22 7.08
CA TRP A 164 -9.41 6.38 7.34
C TRP A 164 -9.93 6.50 8.79
#